data_AF-A0A933IG26-F1
#
_entry.id   AF-A0A933IG26-F1
#
_cell.length_a   1.000
_cell.length_b   1.000
_cell.length_c   1.000
_cell.angle_alpha   90.00
_cell.angle_beta   90.00
_cell.angle_gamma   90.00
#
_symmetry.space_group_name_H-M   'P 1'
#
loop_
_entity.id
_entity.type
_entity.pdbx_description
1 polymer ?
#
loop_
_entity_poly.entity_id
_entity_poly.type
_entity_poly.pdbx_seq_one_letter_code
_entity_poly.pdbx_strand_id
1 'polypeptide(L)'
;RRRHPARAAPGKVPGPAPGRRPPRPSGSASPPQSPAGPSPLPPPTRRTLRGKSGPRAVRRLEAAMSRLGLTRVRPHLADARTAGARWPGQFSRVLLDAPCTGLGTIRRRPEIKWRRLPEDLPRAAMLQQELLEGVAGALAEGGLLVYSTCSLEPEETDAVIATFLALHPEFRADTSWQGLPPMSGLVDGDGHLRAWPHRHGTDGFFVACLRRTR
;
A
#
# COMPACT_ATOMS: atom_id res chain seq x y z
N ARG A 1 -31.99 32.38 -26.74
CA ARG A 1 -30.52 32.51 -26.61
C ARG A 1 -30.03 31.22 -25.93
N ARG A 2 -29.61 30.19 -26.67
CA ARG A 2 -28.20 29.86 -27.02
C ARG A 2 -27.34 29.76 -25.73
N ARG A 3 -26.75 28.65 -25.27
CA ARG A 3 -26.19 27.42 -25.89
C ARG A 3 -26.08 26.28 -24.85
N HIS A 4 -26.42 25.05 -25.24
CA HIS A 4 -25.71 23.80 -24.88
C HIS A 4 -24.61 23.55 -25.97
N PRO A 5 -23.79 22.47 -26.00
CA PRO A 5 -23.27 21.52 -25.00
C PRO A 5 -21.77 21.13 -25.25
N ALA A 6 -21.19 20.21 -24.46
CA ALA A 6 -20.15 19.19 -24.82
C ALA A 6 -19.76 18.44 -23.53
N ARG A 7 -19.78 17.11 -23.31
CA ARG A 7 -19.58 15.85 -24.06
C ARG A 7 -18.15 15.65 -24.58
N ALA A 8 -17.40 14.73 -23.96
CA ALA A 8 -16.38 13.89 -24.61
C ALA A 8 -15.96 12.69 -23.72
N ALA A 9 -16.19 11.48 -24.24
CA ALA A 9 -15.30 10.32 -24.09
C ALA A 9 -14.48 10.24 -25.39
N PRO A 10 -13.27 9.66 -25.39
CA PRO A 10 -13.05 8.34 -26.04
C PRO A 10 -11.95 7.52 -25.32
N GLY A 11 -11.64 6.26 -25.61
CA GLY A 11 -12.00 5.41 -26.74
C GLY A 11 -11.49 3.98 -26.55
N LYS A 12 -12.12 3.09 -27.29
CA LYS A 12 -11.86 1.66 -27.47
C LYS A 12 -10.94 1.52 -28.71
N VAL A 13 -9.94 0.64 -28.69
CA VAL A 13 -9.16 0.27 -29.89
C VAL A 13 -9.25 -1.25 -30.12
N PRO A 14 -9.44 -1.72 -31.37
CA PRO A 14 -9.86 -3.09 -31.69
C PRO A 14 -8.68 -4.04 -31.99
N GLY A 15 -8.97 -5.35 -31.97
CA GLY A 15 -8.04 -6.42 -32.35
C GLY A 15 -7.88 -6.60 -33.88
N PRO A 16 -6.91 -7.42 -34.35
CA PRO A 16 -6.51 -7.47 -35.75
C PRO A 16 -6.99 -8.73 -36.50
N ALA A 17 -7.24 -8.59 -37.81
CA ALA A 17 -7.13 -9.63 -38.87
C ALA A 17 -7.30 -8.98 -40.26
N PRO A 18 -7.03 -9.65 -41.40
CA PRO A 18 -5.73 -10.18 -41.87
C PRO A 18 -5.35 -9.70 -43.30
N GLY A 19 -4.07 -9.85 -43.66
CA GLY A 19 -3.61 -10.17 -45.04
C GLY A 19 -3.30 -9.04 -46.03
N ARG A 20 -2.00 -8.84 -46.34
CA ARG A 20 -1.35 -8.94 -47.68
C ARG A 20 0.11 -8.43 -47.63
N ARG A 21 1.05 -9.24 -48.19
CA ARG A 21 2.47 -8.94 -48.56
C ARG A 21 2.52 -8.04 -49.83
N PRO A 22 3.68 -7.58 -50.42
CA PRO A 22 5.15 -7.82 -50.22
C PRO A 22 5.97 -6.48 -50.25
N PRO A 23 7.30 -6.36 -50.60
CA PRO A 23 8.37 -7.34 -50.88
C PRO A 23 9.66 -7.20 -50.03
N ARG A 24 10.50 -8.25 -50.18
CA ARG A 24 11.85 -8.41 -49.61
C ARG A 24 12.89 -7.62 -50.40
N PRO A 25 14.03 -7.28 -49.76
CA PRO A 25 15.31 -7.57 -50.38
C PRO A 25 16.18 -8.48 -49.52
N SER A 26 16.92 -9.32 -50.24
CA SER A 26 17.93 -10.28 -49.82
C SER A 26 19.15 -9.64 -49.18
N GLY A 27 19.66 -10.24 -48.11
CA GLY A 27 20.97 -9.91 -47.53
C GLY A 27 21.31 -10.90 -46.42
N SER A 28 22.24 -11.80 -46.73
CA SER A 28 22.78 -12.87 -45.89
C SER A 28 23.68 -12.33 -44.77
N ALA A 29 23.48 -12.79 -43.53
CA ALA A 29 24.54 -13.02 -42.54
C ALA A 29 23.98 -13.68 -41.26
N SER A 30 24.62 -14.77 -40.83
CA SER A 30 24.64 -15.28 -39.45
C SER A 30 26.12 -15.38 -39.04
N PRO A 31 26.49 -15.54 -37.74
CA PRO A 31 26.03 -14.93 -36.48
C PRO A 31 27.23 -14.22 -35.76
N PRO A 32 27.12 -13.79 -34.48
CA PRO A 32 27.56 -14.70 -33.41
C PRO A 32 26.70 -14.65 -32.13
N GLN A 33 26.81 -15.73 -31.36
CA GLN A 33 26.21 -15.95 -30.04
C GLN A 33 27.02 -15.25 -28.94
N SER A 34 26.36 -14.52 -28.02
CA SER A 34 26.71 -14.38 -26.58
C SER A 34 25.78 -13.38 -25.85
N PRO A 35 25.74 -13.28 -24.51
CA PRO A 35 24.92 -14.08 -23.61
C PRO A 35 23.85 -13.24 -22.85
N ALA A 36 22.88 -13.93 -22.25
CA ALA A 36 22.10 -13.53 -21.08
C ALA A 36 21.80 -12.02 -20.89
N GLY A 37 20.76 -11.52 -21.56
CA GLY A 37 20.07 -10.29 -21.12
C GLY A 37 19.29 -10.54 -19.83
N PRO A 38 19.10 -9.52 -18.97
CA PRO A 38 18.37 -9.68 -17.71
C PRO A 38 16.94 -10.16 -17.99
N SER A 39 16.58 -11.26 -17.34
CA SER A 39 15.24 -11.82 -17.35
C SER A 39 14.20 -10.74 -17.05
N PRO A 40 13.12 -10.61 -17.85
CA PRO A 40 12.09 -9.63 -17.59
C PRO A 40 11.46 -9.91 -16.22
N LEU A 41 11.53 -8.92 -15.31
CA LEU A 41 10.83 -8.92 -14.03
C LEU A 41 9.39 -9.40 -14.24
N PRO A 42 8.91 -10.39 -13.46
CA PRO A 42 7.55 -10.88 -13.60
C PRO A 42 6.56 -9.73 -13.36
N PRO A 43 5.41 -9.71 -14.07
CA PRO A 43 4.42 -8.65 -13.93
C PRO A 43 3.95 -8.55 -12.46
N PRO A 44 3.63 -7.35 -11.96
CA PRO A 44 3.32 -7.15 -10.55
C PRO A 44 2.06 -7.93 -10.17
N THR A 45 2.26 -9.11 -9.57
CA THR A 45 1.20 -9.84 -8.89
C THR A 45 0.88 -9.04 -7.64
N ARG A 46 -0.26 -8.35 -7.65
CA ARG A 46 -0.80 -7.60 -6.50
C ARG A 46 -1.16 -8.60 -5.39
N ARG A 47 -0.17 -9.10 -4.66
CA ARG A 47 -0.38 -9.93 -3.46
C ARG A 47 -0.67 -8.97 -2.31
N THR A 48 -1.94 -8.90 -1.89
CA THR A 48 -2.36 -8.06 -0.77
C THR A 48 -2.41 -8.95 0.48
N LEU A 49 -1.54 -8.69 1.46
CA LEU A 49 -1.63 -9.28 2.79
C LEU A 49 -2.64 -8.48 3.61
N ARG A 50 -3.60 -9.16 4.24
CA ARG A 50 -4.51 -8.54 5.21
C ARG A 50 -4.44 -9.30 6.52
N GLY A 51 -3.67 -8.80 7.47
CA GLY A 51 -3.60 -9.32 8.83
C GLY A 51 -4.83 -8.90 9.63
N LYS A 52 -5.86 -9.76 9.67
CA LYS A 52 -6.86 -9.70 10.75
C LYS A 52 -6.86 -11.05 11.44
N SER A 53 -6.62 -11.03 12.74
CA SER A 53 -6.36 -12.23 13.53
C SER A 53 -7.62 -13.10 13.63
N GLY A 54 -7.51 -14.34 13.16
CA GLY A 54 -8.45 -15.42 13.44
C GLY A 54 -9.25 -15.94 12.24
N PRO A 55 -9.73 -17.20 12.29
CA PRO A 55 -10.44 -17.85 11.18
C PRO A 55 -11.70 -17.10 10.72
N ARG A 56 -12.38 -16.41 11.64
CA ARG A 56 -13.57 -15.60 11.32
C ARG A 56 -13.25 -14.41 10.41
N ALA A 57 -12.06 -13.81 10.55
CA ALA A 57 -11.67 -12.67 9.73
C ALA A 57 -11.35 -13.11 8.30
N VAL A 58 -10.69 -14.25 8.14
CA VAL A 58 -10.41 -14.86 6.83
C VAL A 58 -11.70 -15.18 6.09
N ARG A 59 -12.67 -15.84 6.75
CA ARG A 59 -13.99 -16.11 6.13
C ARG A 59 -14.71 -14.85 5.66
N ARG A 60 -14.67 -13.77 6.46
CA ARG A 60 -15.27 -12.48 6.05
C ARG A 60 -14.55 -11.88 4.84
N LEU A 61 -13.23 -12.02 4.77
CA LEU A 61 -12.44 -11.56 3.63
C LEU A 61 -12.77 -12.38 2.38
N GLU A 62 -12.83 -13.71 2.47
CA GLU A 62 -13.20 -14.60 1.37
C GLU A 62 -14.61 -14.31 0.85
N ALA A 63 -15.59 -14.11 1.75
CA ALA A 63 -16.95 -13.72 1.37
C ALA A 63 -16.96 -12.36 0.64
N ALA A 64 -16.20 -11.39 1.13
CA ALA A 64 -16.08 -10.08 0.48
C ALA A 64 -15.39 -10.19 -0.89
N MET A 65 -14.35 -11.01 -1.01
CA MET A 65 -13.65 -11.27 -2.27
C MET A 65 -14.57 -11.92 -3.30
N SER A 66 -15.34 -12.93 -2.89
CA SER A 66 -16.33 -13.59 -3.74
C SER A 66 -17.38 -12.60 -4.25
N ARG A 67 -17.97 -11.81 -3.34
CA ARG A 67 -18.96 -10.78 -3.69
C ARG A 67 -18.42 -9.70 -4.63
N LEU A 68 -17.13 -9.35 -4.52
CA LEU A 68 -16.47 -8.33 -5.34
C LEU A 68 -15.78 -8.90 -6.59
N GLY A 69 -15.85 -10.21 -6.83
CA GLY A 69 -15.19 -10.87 -7.97
C GLY A 69 -13.66 -10.79 -7.95
N LEU A 70 -13.03 -10.70 -6.78
CA LEU A 70 -11.58 -10.53 -6.62
C LEU A 70 -10.85 -11.88 -6.76
N THR A 71 -10.36 -12.19 -7.96
CA THR A 71 -9.71 -13.48 -8.27
C THR A 71 -8.18 -13.48 -8.06
N ARG A 72 -7.55 -12.31 -7.96
CA ARG A 72 -6.08 -12.17 -7.81
C ARG A 72 -5.61 -11.95 -6.37
N VAL A 73 -6.51 -12.02 -5.40
CA VAL A 73 -6.21 -11.87 -3.98
C VAL A 73 -6.13 -13.26 -3.36
N ARG A 74 -5.10 -13.53 -2.57
CA ARG A 74 -4.96 -14.78 -1.81
C ARG A 74 -4.87 -14.45 -0.32
N PRO A 75 -5.87 -14.83 0.49
CA PRO A 75 -5.83 -14.60 1.92
C PRO A 75 -4.83 -15.56 2.57
N HIS A 76 -4.04 -15.05 3.51
CA HIS A 76 -3.13 -15.85 4.32
C HIS A 76 -3.41 -15.56 5.80
N LEU A 77 -3.60 -16.62 6.59
CA LEU A 77 -3.57 -16.53 8.04
C LEU A 77 -2.12 -16.63 8.50
N ALA A 78 -1.59 -15.52 9.01
CA ALA A 78 -0.21 -15.41 9.48
C ALA A 78 -0.09 -14.32 10.54
N ASP A 79 0.92 -14.46 11.40
CA ASP A 79 1.37 -13.36 12.26
C ASP A 79 2.21 -12.39 11.43
N ALA A 80 1.78 -11.13 11.35
CA ALA A 80 2.47 -10.10 10.59
C ALA A 80 3.88 -9.80 11.14
N ARG A 81 4.14 -10.07 12.42
CA ARG A 81 5.48 -9.97 13.05
C ARG A 81 6.50 -10.92 12.42
N THR A 82 6.02 -11.97 11.76
CA THR A 82 6.88 -12.98 11.09
C THR A 82 6.83 -12.90 9.57
N ALA A 83 6.18 -11.88 9.00
CA ALA A 83 5.95 -11.79 7.57
C ALA A 83 7.26 -11.73 6.77
N GLY A 84 8.27 -11.01 7.26
CA GLY A 84 9.57 -10.88 6.63
C GLY A 84 10.36 -12.17 6.59
N ALA A 85 10.29 -12.97 7.66
CA ALA A 85 10.90 -14.31 7.68
C ALA A 85 10.17 -15.27 6.72
N ARG A 86 8.84 -15.17 6.63
CA ARG A 86 8.01 -16.07 5.82
C ARG A 86 8.05 -15.75 4.32
N TRP A 87 8.15 -14.47 3.96
CA TRP A 87 8.11 -13.99 2.59
C TRP A 87 9.18 -12.94 2.29
N PRO A 88 10.47 -13.26 2.49
CA PRO A 88 11.55 -12.30 2.38
C PRO A 88 11.58 -11.67 0.99
N GLY A 89 11.51 -10.34 0.92
CA GLY A 89 11.61 -9.57 -0.33
C GLY A 89 10.56 -9.91 -1.40
N GLN A 90 9.45 -10.58 -1.08
CA GLN A 90 8.49 -11.04 -2.10
C GLN A 90 7.51 -9.95 -2.57
N PHE A 91 7.41 -8.83 -1.86
CA PHE A 91 6.41 -7.80 -2.12
C PHE A 91 7.05 -6.51 -2.60
N SER A 92 6.57 -5.97 -3.72
CA SER A 92 6.96 -4.63 -4.19
C SER A 92 6.25 -3.51 -3.43
N ARG A 93 5.10 -3.83 -2.80
CA ARG A 93 4.32 -2.90 -1.99
C ARG A 93 3.69 -3.62 -0.82
N VAL A 94 3.76 -3.01 0.36
CA VAL A 94 3.13 -3.49 1.60
C VAL A 94 2.28 -2.37 2.17
N LEU A 95 1.06 -2.69 2.60
CA LEU A 95 0.19 -1.80 3.36
C LEU A 95 0.01 -2.40 4.75
N LEU A 96 0.47 -1.69 5.77
CA LEU A 96 0.24 -2.00 7.17
C LEU A 96 -0.82 -1.05 7.73
N ASP A 97 -2.06 -1.52 7.75
CA ASP A 97 -3.16 -0.90 8.50
C ASP A 97 -3.07 -1.35 9.96
N ALA A 98 -2.36 -0.55 10.76
CA ALA A 98 -1.90 -0.99 12.08
C ALA A 98 -3.02 -0.85 13.13
N PRO A 99 -3.16 -1.81 14.07
CA PRO A 99 -4.10 -1.69 15.17
C PRO A 99 -3.74 -0.46 16.01
N CYS A 100 -4.71 0.45 16.16
CA CYS A 100 -4.53 1.74 16.81
C CYS A 100 -5.52 1.91 17.98
N THR A 101 -5.30 2.90 18.85
CA THR A 101 -6.27 3.26 19.91
C THR A 101 -7.62 3.68 19.33
N GLY A 102 -7.60 4.30 18.15
CA GLY A 102 -8.78 4.70 17.39
C GLY A 102 -9.30 6.09 17.75
N LEU A 103 -8.51 6.88 18.49
CA LEU A 103 -8.92 8.21 18.98
C LEU A 103 -9.32 9.17 17.85
N GLY A 104 -8.77 8.99 16.64
CA GLY A 104 -9.20 9.73 15.45
C GLY A 104 -10.64 9.45 15.02
N THR A 105 -11.24 8.33 15.46
CA THR A 105 -12.58 7.87 15.04
C THR A 105 -13.67 8.08 16.09
N ILE A 106 -13.40 8.82 17.17
CA ILE A 106 -14.34 9.05 18.29
C ILE A 106 -15.72 9.56 17.81
N ARG A 107 -15.78 10.35 16.73
CA ARG A 107 -17.05 10.84 16.16
C ARG A 107 -17.98 9.70 15.71
N ARG A 108 -17.43 8.66 15.08
CA ARG A 108 -18.20 7.50 14.59
C ARG A 108 -18.27 6.36 15.60
N ARG A 109 -17.36 6.36 16.59
CA ARG A 109 -17.23 5.36 17.65
C ARG A 109 -17.09 6.03 19.01
N PRO A 110 -18.17 6.63 19.54
CA PRO A 110 -18.10 7.38 20.78
C PRO A 110 -17.63 6.51 21.95
N GLU A 111 -17.93 5.21 21.95
CA GLU A 111 -17.57 4.24 22.98
C GLU A 111 -16.06 4.21 23.31
N ILE A 112 -15.22 4.67 22.39
CA ILE A 112 -13.76 4.81 22.58
C ILE A 112 -13.44 5.67 23.81
N LYS A 113 -14.22 6.72 24.08
CA LYS A 113 -14.00 7.61 25.24
C LYS A 113 -14.08 6.89 26.59
N TRP A 114 -14.83 5.78 26.66
CA TRP A 114 -15.04 5.01 27.90
C TRP A 114 -14.18 3.75 27.96
N ARG A 115 -13.74 3.23 26.80
CA ARG A 115 -12.98 1.98 26.71
C ARG A 115 -11.48 2.16 26.73
N ARG A 116 -10.98 3.34 26.35
CA ARG A 116 -9.55 3.60 26.26
C ARG A 116 -9.00 4.15 27.56
N LEU A 117 -7.86 3.60 27.95
CA LEU A 117 -7.08 4.02 29.09
C LEU A 117 -5.76 4.63 28.60
N PRO A 118 -5.12 5.55 29.36
CA PRO A 118 -3.86 6.15 28.97
C PRO A 118 -2.77 5.12 28.59
N GLU A 119 -2.72 3.99 29.28
CA GLU A 119 -1.77 2.89 29.01
C GLU A 119 -1.99 2.16 27.67
N ASP A 120 -3.14 2.36 27.00
CA ASP A 120 -3.39 1.76 25.69
C ASP A 120 -2.54 2.39 24.59
N LEU A 121 -2.17 3.67 24.72
CA LEU A 121 -1.32 4.37 23.75
C LEU A 121 0.07 3.74 23.63
N PRO A 122 0.88 3.66 24.70
CA PRO A 122 2.21 3.05 24.60
C PRO A 122 2.13 1.57 24.22
N ARG A 123 1.12 0.83 24.69
CA ARG A 123 0.92 -0.58 24.31
C ARG A 123 0.63 -0.74 22.81
N ALA A 124 -0.20 0.14 22.25
CA ALA A 124 -0.49 0.15 20.82
C ALA A 124 0.75 0.53 20.01
N ALA A 125 1.48 1.57 20.43
CA ALA A 125 2.72 2.01 19.78
C ALA A 125 3.77 0.89 19.73
N MET A 126 3.98 0.16 20.83
CA MET A 126 4.89 -0.98 20.86
C MET A 126 4.49 -2.08 19.87
N LEU A 127 3.21 -2.45 19.84
CA LEU A 127 2.71 -3.44 18.88
C LEU A 127 2.87 -2.95 17.42
N GLN A 128 2.68 -1.66 17.18
CA GLN A 128 2.87 -1.07 15.85
C GLN A 128 4.33 -1.15 15.39
N GLN A 129 5.30 -0.97 16.31
CA GLN A 129 6.73 -1.19 16.03
C GLN A 129 7.00 -2.65 15.65
N GLU A 130 6.57 -3.61 16.48
CA GLU A 130 6.76 -5.04 16.20
C GLU A 130 6.18 -5.45 14.83
N LEU A 131 5.04 -4.87 14.47
CA LEU A 131 4.39 -5.14 13.19
C LEU A 131 5.15 -4.50 12.02
N LEU A 132 5.66 -3.28 12.18
CA LEU A 132 6.49 -2.61 11.18
C LEU A 132 7.76 -3.40 10.90
N GLU A 133 8.50 -3.77 11.95
CA GLU A 133 9.70 -4.63 11.87
C GLU A 133 9.38 -5.94 11.16
N GLY A 134 8.28 -6.59 11.56
CA GLY A 134 7.86 -7.86 10.99
C GLY A 134 7.53 -7.82 9.51
N VAL A 135 6.93 -6.73 9.01
CA VAL A 135 6.59 -6.59 7.59
C VAL A 135 7.71 -5.99 6.75
N ALA A 136 8.65 -5.27 7.35
CA ALA A 136 9.77 -4.62 6.65
C ALA A 136 10.58 -5.63 5.82
N GLY A 137 10.90 -6.79 6.40
CA GLY A 137 11.65 -7.85 5.71
C GLY A 137 10.91 -8.48 4.52
N ALA A 138 9.59 -8.35 4.45
CA ALA A 138 8.80 -8.90 3.34
C ALA A 138 8.86 -8.02 2.08
N LEU A 139 9.28 -6.77 2.24
CA LEU A 139 9.36 -5.80 1.17
C LEU A 139 10.64 -5.97 0.35
N ALA A 140 10.53 -6.02 -0.97
CA ALA A 140 11.66 -6.03 -1.89
C ALA A 140 12.44 -4.71 -1.83
N GLU A 141 13.70 -4.72 -2.25
CA GLU A 141 14.47 -3.50 -2.52
C GLU A 141 13.72 -2.60 -3.52
N GLY A 142 13.74 -1.28 -3.28
CA GLY A 142 12.95 -0.30 -4.03
C GLY A 142 11.44 -0.32 -3.71
N GLY A 143 10.98 -1.26 -2.89
CA GLY A 143 9.58 -1.42 -2.53
C GLY A 143 9.04 -0.29 -1.65
N LEU A 144 7.70 -0.15 -1.66
CA LEU A 144 6.98 0.86 -0.87
C LEU A 144 6.21 0.22 0.28
N LEU A 145 6.50 0.64 1.51
CA LEU A 145 5.73 0.32 2.71
C LEU A 145 4.84 1.51 3.06
N VAL A 146 3.53 1.28 3.15
CA VAL A 146 2.57 2.27 3.60
C VAL A 146 2.12 1.88 5.00
N TYR A 147 2.37 2.74 5.97
CA TYR A 147 1.87 2.63 7.33
C TYR A 147 0.64 3.53 7.47
N SER A 148 -0.44 3.02 8.06
CA SER A 148 -1.63 3.81 8.31
C SER A 148 -2.27 3.50 9.66
N THR A 149 -2.74 4.54 10.34
CA THR A 149 -3.51 4.43 11.59
C THR A 149 -4.75 5.32 11.57
N CYS A 150 -5.69 4.92 12.41
CA CYS A 150 -6.94 5.61 12.74
C CYS A 150 -6.81 6.56 13.94
N SER A 151 -5.59 7.04 14.20
CA SER A 151 -5.21 7.88 15.33
C SER A 151 -4.49 9.12 14.82
N LEU A 152 -4.47 10.16 15.65
CA LEU A 152 -3.70 11.39 15.42
C LEU A 152 -2.70 11.64 16.54
N GLU A 153 -2.60 10.72 17.51
CA GLU A 153 -1.68 10.84 18.63
C GLU A 153 -0.23 10.63 18.17
N PRO A 154 0.73 11.50 18.57
CA PRO A 154 2.13 11.39 18.17
C PRO A 154 2.76 10.02 18.45
N GLU A 155 2.36 9.38 19.56
CA GLU A 155 2.83 8.07 20.01
C GLU A 155 2.47 6.94 19.04
N GLU A 156 1.42 7.11 18.23
CA GLU A 156 0.96 6.14 17.22
C GLU A 156 1.19 6.63 15.78
N THR A 157 1.92 7.73 15.61
CA THR A 157 2.13 8.37 14.32
C THR A 157 3.60 8.75 14.14
N ASP A 158 3.98 10.01 14.41
CA ASP A 158 5.34 10.53 14.22
C ASP A 158 6.39 9.72 14.99
N ALA A 159 6.13 9.45 16.27
CA ALA A 159 7.08 8.73 17.11
C ALA A 159 7.33 7.32 16.58
N VAL A 160 6.28 6.69 16.02
CA VAL A 160 6.40 5.35 15.46
C VAL A 160 7.31 5.36 14.24
N ILE A 161 7.05 6.28 13.31
CA ILE A 161 7.81 6.40 12.06
C ILE A 161 9.25 6.84 12.33
N ALA A 162 9.46 7.81 13.22
CA ALA A 162 10.79 8.26 13.59
C ALA A 162 11.64 7.14 14.20
N THR A 163 11.05 6.36 15.13
CA THR A 163 11.74 5.22 15.75
C THR A 163 12.10 4.17 14.69
N PHE A 164 11.15 3.82 13.82
CA PHE A 164 11.40 2.84 12.76
C PHE A 164 12.51 3.29 11.81
N LEU A 165 12.48 4.55 11.34
CA LEU A 165 13.51 5.07 10.44
C LEU A 165 14.89 5.18 11.10
N ALA A 166 14.95 5.42 12.41
CA ALA A 166 16.21 5.43 13.16
C ALA A 166 16.84 4.02 13.25
N LEU A 167 16.01 2.98 13.40
CA LEU A 167 16.45 1.59 13.52
C LEU A 167 16.70 0.92 12.16
N HIS A 168 16.09 1.42 11.08
CA HIS A 168 16.12 0.83 9.75
C HIS A 168 16.71 1.79 8.70
N PRO A 169 18.04 1.96 8.64
CA PRO A 169 18.72 2.90 7.73
C PRO A 169 18.63 2.52 6.24
N GLU A 170 18.08 1.34 5.94
CA GLU A 170 17.70 0.91 4.59
C GLU A 170 16.36 1.51 4.14
N PHE A 171 15.57 2.08 5.04
CA PHE A 171 14.32 2.78 4.75
C PHE A 171 14.48 4.30 4.79
N ARG A 172 13.65 5.00 4.01
CA ARG A 172 13.50 6.46 4.07
C ARG A 172 12.05 6.85 3.89
N ALA A 173 11.66 8.02 4.39
CA ALA A 173 10.36 8.62 4.07
C ALA A 173 10.23 8.86 2.56
N ASP A 174 9.06 8.55 2.01
CA ASP A 174 8.69 8.79 0.62
C ASP A 174 7.54 9.78 0.54
N THR A 175 7.90 11.04 0.35
CA THR A 175 6.96 12.17 0.26
C THR A 175 6.51 12.45 -1.16
N SER A 176 6.89 11.60 -2.14
CA SER A 176 6.55 11.82 -3.54
C SER A 176 5.07 11.58 -3.83
N TRP A 177 4.41 10.76 -3.00
CA TRP A 177 3.02 10.29 -3.18
C TRP A 177 2.73 9.78 -4.61
N GLN A 178 3.76 9.36 -5.35
CA GLN A 178 3.64 8.98 -6.76
C GLN A 178 2.78 7.73 -6.94
N GLY A 179 1.79 7.84 -7.83
CA GLY A 179 0.85 6.76 -8.13
C GLY A 179 -0.31 6.63 -7.13
N LEU A 180 -0.50 7.60 -6.23
CA LEU A 180 -1.70 7.74 -5.41
C LEU A 180 -2.61 8.85 -5.98
N PRO A 181 -3.93 8.82 -5.68
CA PRO A 181 -4.85 9.89 -6.06
C PRO A 181 -4.37 11.25 -5.54
N PRO A 182 -4.81 12.38 -6.11
CA PRO A 182 -4.47 13.71 -5.60
C PRO A 182 -4.92 13.84 -4.14
N MET A 183 -3.96 13.98 -3.21
CA MET A 183 -4.21 14.15 -1.77
C MET A 183 -3.94 15.61 -1.32
N SER A 184 -4.07 16.56 -2.25
CA SER A 184 -3.82 17.98 -1.99
C SER A 184 -4.63 18.47 -0.79
N GLY A 185 -3.96 19.08 0.19
CA GLY A 185 -4.58 19.56 1.43
C GLY A 185 -4.59 18.57 2.59
N LEU A 186 -4.27 17.29 2.36
CA LEU A 186 -4.11 16.28 3.41
C LEU A 186 -2.66 15.99 3.74
N VAL A 187 -1.73 16.29 2.82
CA VAL A 187 -0.29 16.14 3.08
C VAL A 187 0.20 17.32 3.91
N ASP A 188 0.84 17.04 5.03
CA ASP A 188 1.42 18.03 5.93
C ASP A 188 2.86 18.40 5.57
N GLY A 189 3.48 19.27 6.38
CA GLY A 189 4.83 19.79 6.15
C GLY A 189 5.93 18.73 6.20
N ASP A 190 5.69 17.61 6.89
CA ASP A 190 6.64 16.48 6.98
C ASP A 190 6.42 15.48 5.84
N GLY A 191 5.46 15.74 4.97
CA GLY A 191 5.12 14.89 3.84
C GLY A 191 4.33 13.66 4.22
N HIS A 192 3.78 13.60 5.43
CA HIS A 192 2.80 12.59 5.85
C HIS A 192 1.39 13.03 5.46
N LEU A 193 0.47 12.08 5.31
CA LEU A 193 -0.94 12.39 5.09
C LEU A 193 -1.67 12.37 6.43
N ARG A 194 -2.30 13.49 6.76
CA ARG A 194 -3.13 13.66 7.95
C ARG A 194 -4.51 14.18 7.61
N ALA A 195 -5.52 13.37 7.92
CA ALA A 195 -6.91 13.79 7.87
C ALA A 195 -7.32 14.29 9.26
N TRP A 196 -7.53 15.60 9.41
CA TRP A 196 -8.03 16.21 10.64
C TRP A 196 -9.56 16.37 10.63
N PRO A 197 -10.29 15.89 11.64
CA PRO A 197 -11.74 16.02 11.69
C PRO A 197 -12.25 17.46 11.58
N HIS A 198 -11.58 18.38 12.28
CA HIS A 198 -11.96 19.79 12.32
C HIS A 198 -11.62 20.57 11.03
N ARG A 199 -10.73 20.05 10.18
CA ARG A 199 -10.32 20.70 8.92
C ARG A 199 -11.02 20.11 7.71
N HIS A 200 -11.24 18.80 7.71
CA HIS A 200 -11.67 18.06 6.53
C HIS A 200 -13.08 17.45 6.66
N GLY A 201 -13.71 17.56 7.83
CA GLY A 201 -15.04 16.97 8.06
C GLY A 201 -15.06 15.44 8.07
N THR A 202 -13.88 14.80 8.15
CA THR A 202 -13.69 13.34 8.18
C THR A 202 -13.42 12.83 9.60
N ASP A 203 -13.03 11.56 9.75
CA ASP A 203 -12.35 11.11 10.96
C ASP A 203 -10.85 11.42 10.87
N GLY A 204 -10.17 11.25 12.00
CA GLY A 204 -8.73 11.32 12.19
C GLY A 204 -8.00 10.12 11.59
N PHE A 205 -7.12 10.36 10.62
CA PHE A 205 -6.25 9.34 10.04
C PHE A 205 -4.86 9.87 9.80
N PHE A 206 -3.87 9.00 9.96
CA PHE A 206 -2.48 9.24 9.63
C PHE A 206 -1.99 8.18 8.65
N VAL A 207 -1.20 8.59 7.65
CA VAL A 207 -0.55 7.69 6.71
C VAL A 207 0.88 8.18 6.44
N ALA A 208 1.83 7.26 6.55
CA ALA A 208 3.22 7.47 6.16
C ALA A 208 3.62 6.49 5.05
N CYS A 209 4.39 6.99 4.09
CA CYS A 209 4.95 6.20 3.00
C CYS A 209 6.46 6.07 3.22
N LEU A 210 6.98 4.84 3.21
CA LEU A 210 8.38 4.52 3.44
C LEU A 210 8.91 3.71 2.25
N ARG A 211 10.08 4.11 1.74
CA ARG A 211 10.75 3.43 0.63
C ARG A 211 11.93 2.64 1.17
N ARG A 212 11.99 1.35 0.84
CA ARG A 212 13.21 0.55 1.05
C ARG A 212 14.19 0.83 -0.08
N THR A 213 15.38 1.31 0.26
CA THR A 213 16.41 1.76 -0.69
C THR A 213 17.50 0.73 -0.95
N ARG A 214 17.64 -0.27 -0.09
CA ARG A 214 18.69 -1.29 -0.09
C ARG A 214 18.30 -2.46 0.82
#